data_AF-A0A9D7VPK3-F1
#
_entry.id   AF-A0A9D7VPK3-F1
#
_cell.length_a   1.000
_cell.length_b   1.000
_cell.length_c   1.000
_cell.angle_alpha   90.00
_cell.angle_beta   90.00
_cell.angle_gamma   90.00
#
_symmetry.space_group_name_H-M   'P 1'
#
loop_
_entity.id
_entity.type
_entity.pdbx_description
1 polymer ?
#
loop_
_entity_poly.entity_id
_entity_poly.type
_entity_poly.pdbx_seq_one_letter_code
_entity_poly.pdbx_strand_id
1 'polypeptide(L)'
;MQDSLVIVGAGQAGAQVAQSLRAAGFEAPITLVGDEPHPPYQRPPLSKKHLAGEIDDEALHLRPAAFYEQNRIDCRFGVAVKAIDRAALTLRLSDGSQLTYAKLVI
;
A
#
# COMPACT_ATOMS: atom_id res chain seq x y z
N MET A 1 -6.82 -7.93 21.45
CA MET A 1 -5.86 -7.01 20.83
C MET A 1 -6.02 -7.15 19.33
N GLN A 2 -6.31 -6.07 18.60
CA GLN A 2 -6.54 -6.16 17.15
C GLN A 2 -5.20 -6.30 16.43
N ASP A 3 -5.00 -7.41 15.72
CA ASP A 3 -3.79 -7.75 14.94
C ASP A 3 -3.64 -6.87 13.67
N SER A 4 -3.67 -5.54 13.80
CA SER A 4 -3.53 -4.65 12.66
C SER A 4 -2.13 -4.70 12.04
N LEU A 5 -2.08 -4.87 10.72
CA LEU A 5 -0.86 -4.82 9.93
C LEU A 5 -0.81 -3.50 9.17
N VAL A 6 0.31 -2.79 9.26
CA VAL A 6 0.61 -1.66 8.37
C VAL A 6 1.76 -2.03 7.44
N ILE A 7 1.58 -1.76 6.15
CA ILE A 7 2.58 -1.94 5.10
C ILE A 7 2.98 -0.56 4.62
N VAL A 8 4.26 -0.20 4.80
CA VAL A 8 4.84 1.06 4.34
C VAL A 8 5.44 0.83 2.96
N GLY A 9 4.92 1.53 1.96
CA GLY A 9 5.34 1.42 0.57
C GLY A 9 4.27 0.77 -0.31
N ALA A 10 3.53 1.60 -1.06
CA ALA A 10 2.53 1.19 -2.03
C ALA A 10 3.14 0.81 -3.41
N GLY A 11 4.33 0.20 -3.41
CA GLY A 11 4.98 -0.33 -4.61
C GLY A 11 4.59 -1.80 -4.89
N GLN A 12 5.33 -2.44 -5.79
CA GLN A 12 5.09 -3.84 -6.17
C GLN A 12 5.23 -4.81 -4.97
N ALA A 13 6.22 -4.58 -4.10
CA ALA A 13 6.41 -5.40 -2.91
C ALA A 13 5.21 -5.28 -1.94
N GLY A 14 4.81 -4.06 -1.56
CA GLY A 14 3.72 -3.85 -0.61
C GLY A 14 2.37 -4.35 -1.13
N ALA A 15 2.08 -4.13 -2.43
CA ALA A 15 0.88 -4.66 -3.07
C ALA A 15 0.85 -6.19 -3.06
N GLN A 16 1.98 -6.83 -3.38
CA GLN A 16 2.09 -8.29 -3.36
C GLN A 16 1.94 -8.86 -1.95
N VAL A 17 2.52 -8.21 -0.93
CA VAL A 17 2.36 -8.62 0.48
C VAL A 17 0.89 -8.59 0.88
N ALA A 18 0.19 -7.46 0.62
CA ALA A 18 -1.22 -7.32 0.95
C ALA A 18 -2.08 -8.39 0.26
N GLN A 19 -1.83 -8.63 -1.04
CA GLN A 19 -2.52 -9.65 -1.80
C GLN A 19 -2.25 -11.06 -1.26
N SER A 20 -0.98 -11.43 -1.05
CA SER A 20 -0.60 -12.76 -0.59
C SER A 20 -1.19 -13.06 0.78
N LEU A 21 -1.23 -12.08 1.69
CA LEU A 21 -1.85 -12.24 3.00
C LEU A 21 -3.34 -12.52 2.90
N ARG A 22 -4.06 -11.78 2.04
CA ARG A 22 -5.50 -12.01 1.82
C ARG A 22 -5.77 -13.36 1.18
N ALA A 23 -4.97 -13.75 0.19
CA ALA A 23 -5.05 -15.08 -0.42
C ALA A 23 -4.75 -16.21 0.57
N ALA A 24 -3.88 -15.97 1.56
CA ALA A 24 -3.56 -16.92 2.63
C ALA A 24 -4.57 -16.94 3.79
N GLY A 25 -5.69 -16.20 3.69
CA GLY A 25 -6.72 -16.17 4.73
C GLY A 25 -6.40 -15.27 5.92
N PHE A 26 -5.46 -14.32 5.79
CA PHE A 26 -5.22 -13.33 6.83
C PHE A 26 -6.44 -12.39 6.92
N GLU A 27 -7.13 -12.38 8.05
CA GLU A 27 -8.39 -11.64 8.23
C GLU A 27 -8.24 -10.29 8.92
N ALA A 28 -7.11 -10.07 9.60
CA ALA A 28 -6.93 -8.86 10.39
C ALA A 28 -6.79 -7.61 9.50
N PRO A 29 -7.02 -6.39 10.04
CA PRO A 29 -6.93 -5.16 9.26
C PRO A 29 -5.55 -4.98 8.61
N ILE A 30 -5.54 -4.61 7.33
CA ILE A 30 -4.32 -4.25 6.60
C ILE A 30 -4.47 -2.80 6.16
N THR A 31 -3.50 -1.96 6.51
CA THR A 31 -3.34 -0.62 5.94
C THR A 31 -2.11 -0.58 5.03
N LEU A 32 -2.29 -0.19 3.78
CA LEU A 32 -1.24 0.04 2.80
C LEU A 32 -1.00 1.54 2.64
N VAL A 33 0.19 2.01 2.99
CA VAL A 33 0.56 3.43 2.95
C VAL A 33 1.54 3.70 1.81
N GLY A 34 1.30 4.73 1.02
CA GLY A 34 2.17 5.16 -0.08
C GLY A 34 2.24 6.68 -0.16
N ASP A 35 3.43 7.19 -0.45
CA ASP A 35 3.70 8.62 -0.64
C ASP A 35 3.24 9.14 -2.01
N GLU A 36 3.14 8.27 -3.01
CA GLU A 36 2.53 8.59 -4.31
C GLU A 36 0.99 8.59 -4.22
N PRO A 37 0.26 9.51 -4.90
CA PRO A 37 -1.20 9.64 -4.83
C PRO A 37 -1.96 8.62 -5.72
N HIS A 38 -1.29 7.57 -6.15
CA HIS A 38 -1.81 6.57 -7.10
C HIS A 38 -1.83 5.18 -6.46
N PRO A 39 -2.76 4.28 -6.87
CA PRO A 39 -2.68 2.87 -6.52
C PRO A 39 -1.36 2.23 -6.97
N PRO A 40 -0.93 1.13 -6.35
CA PRO A 40 0.27 0.42 -6.78
C PRO A 40 0.25 0.06 -8.26
N TYR A 41 1.33 0.37 -8.96
CA TYR A 41 1.45 0.20 -10.41
C TYR A 41 2.80 -0.41 -10.80
N GLN A 42 2.86 -0.90 -12.03
CA GLN A 42 4.06 -1.48 -12.64
C GLN A 42 5.02 -0.36 -13.03
N ARG A 43 6.18 -0.30 -12.38
CA ARG A 43 7.25 0.63 -12.76
C ARG A 43 7.96 0.29 -14.08
N PRO A 44 8.19 -0.99 -14.47
CA PRO A 44 8.95 -1.30 -15.69
C PRO A 44 8.39 -0.73 -17.01
N PRO A 45 7.05 -0.71 -17.24
CA PRO A 45 6.47 -0.13 -18.45
C PRO A 45 6.61 1.39 -18.58
N LEU A 46 6.84 2.12 -17.47
CA LEU A 46 7.02 3.58 -17.47
C LEU A 46 8.18 4.07 -18.36
N SER A 47 9.18 3.21 -18.59
CA SER A 47 10.34 3.52 -19.45
C SER A 47 10.21 2.91 -20.86
N LYS A 48 9.07 2.27 -21.16
CA LYS A 48 8.86 1.46 -22.37
C LYS A 48 7.49 1.75 -22.97
N LYS A 49 6.57 0.78 -22.86
CA LYS A 49 5.24 0.82 -23.50
C LYS A 49 4.42 2.04 -23.12
N HIS A 50 4.47 2.46 -21.85
CA HIS A 50 3.73 3.65 -21.40
C HIS A 50 4.35 4.94 -21.96
N LEU A 51 5.69 5.05 -21.93
CA LEU A 51 6.40 6.18 -22.54
C LEU A 51 6.18 6.24 -24.06
N ALA A 52 6.01 5.10 -24.71
CA ALA A 52 5.67 4.99 -26.13
C ALA A 52 4.18 5.26 -26.44
N GLY A 53 3.34 5.45 -25.42
CA GLY A 53 1.89 5.66 -25.56
C GLY A 53 1.10 4.40 -25.94
N GLU A 54 1.69 3.21 -25.82
CA GLU A 54 1.06 1.93 -26.17
C GLU A 54 0.09 1.41 -25.09
N ILE A 55 0.24 1.89 -23.85
CA ILE A 55 -0.62 1.55 -22.72
C ILE A 55 -0.98 2.81 -21.94
N ASP A 56 -2.17 2.82 -21.36
CA ASP A 56 -2.65 3.90 -20.50
C ASP A 56 -2.28 3.69 -19.02
N ASP A 57 -2.65 4.66 -18.18
CA ASP A 57 -2.39 4.63 -16.74
C ASP A 57 -3.12 3.48 -16.05
N GLU A 58 -4.33 3.14 -16.51
CA GLU A 58 -5.11 2.06 -15.91
C GLU A 58 -4.43 0.69 -16.11
N ALA A 59 -3.86 0.47 -17.30
CA ALA A 59 -3.08 -0.73 -17.60
C ALA A 59 -1.78 -0.85 -16.79
N LEU A 60 -1.31 0.24 -16.16
CA LEU A 60 -0.16 0.19 -15.26
C LEU A 60 -0.52 -0.38 -13.88
N HIS A 61 -1.77 -0.27 -13.43
CA HIS A 61 -2.14 -0.71 -12.08
C HIS A 61 -1.85 -2.20 -11.87
N LEU A 62 -1.22 -2.53 -10.73
CA LEU A 62 -0.99 -3.92 -10.34
C LEU A 62 -2.31 -4.63 -10.05
N ARG A 63 -3.26 -3.91 -9.46
CA ARG A 63 -4.63 -4.35 -9.21
C ARG A 63 -5.59 -3.18 -9.42
N PRO A 64 -6.82 -3.43 -9.89
CA PRO A 64 -7.84 -2.37 -9.96
C PRO A 64 -8.18 -1.87 -8.55
N ALA A 65 -8.62 -0.61 -8.41
CA ALA A 65 -8.96 -0.02 -7.11
C ALA A 65 -9.97 -0.88 -6.32
N ALA A 66 -10.97 -1.44 -7.01
CA ALA A 66 -11.98 -2.34 -6.44
C ALA A 66 -11.38 -3.58 -5.75
N PHE A 67 -10.21 -4.05 -6.17
CA PHE A 67 -9.54 -5.17 -5.50
C PHE A 67 -9.24 -4.85 -4.03
N TYR A 68 -8.73 -3.66 -3.74
CA TYR A 68 -8.33 -3.27 -2.39
C TYR A 68 -9.54 -3.15 -1.47
N GLU A 69 -10.63 -2.55 -1.97
CA GLU A 69 -11.91 -2.45 -1.26
C GLU A 69 -12.51 -3.84 -0.97
N GLN A 70 -12.63 -4.69 -1.99
CA GLN A 70 -13.17 -6.05 -1.87
C GLN A 70 -12.35 -6.92 -0.90
N ASN A 71 -11.04 -6.68 -0.83
CA ASN A 71 -10.14 -7.38 0.07
C ASN A 71 -9.97 -6.67 1.42
N ARG A 72 -10.76 -5.64 1.76
CA ARG A 72 -10.67 -4.92 3.04
C ARG A 72 -9.24 -4.45 3.34
N ILE A 73 -8.59 -3.84 2.35
CA ILE A 73 -7.28 -3.19 2.49
C ILE A 73 -7.53 -1.69 2.55
N ASP A 74 -7.21 -1.06 3.69
CA ASP A 74 -7.26 0.40 3.84
C ASP A 74 -6.06 1.01 3.11
N CYS A 75 -6.33 1.85 2.11
CA CYS A 75 -5.29 2.45 1.27
C CYS A 75 -5.12 3.93 1.61
N ARG A 76 -3.89 4.32 1.95
CA ARG A 76 -3.51 5.72 2.20
C ARG A 76 -2.43 6.14 1.23
N PHE A 77 -2.86 6.66 0.10
CA PHE A 77 -1.99 7.18 -0.97
C PHE A 77 -1.79 8.69 -0.83
N GLY A 78 -0.68 9.20 -1.36
CA GLY A 78 -0.31 10.61 -1.24
C GLY A 78 0.20 11.00 0.15
N VAL A 79 0.44 10.03 1.03
CA VAL A 79 0.80 10.26 2.43
C VAL A 79 2.04 9.44 2.79
N ALA A 80 3.13 10.12 3.13
CA ALA A 80 4.38 9.48 3.48
C ALA A 80 4.46 9.18 4.98
N VAL A 81 5.02 8.01 5.35
CA VAL A 81 5.43 7.74 6.73
C VAL A 81 6.70 8.53 7.02
N LYS A 82 6.67 9.39 8.04
CA LYS A 82 7.78 10.28 8.43
C LYS A 82 8.58 9.79 9.63
N ALA A 83 7.96 9.01 10.52
CA ALA A 83 8.65 8.43 11.68
C ALA A 83 7.95 7.15 12.14
N ILE A 84 8.73 6.27 12.77
CA ILE A 84 8.27 5.05 13.41
C ILE A 84 8.61 5.17 14.90
N ASP A 85 7.60 5.12 15.76
CA ASP A 85 7.76 4.96 17.20
C ASP A 85 7.51 3.50 17.57
N ARG A 86 8.60 2.78 17.84
CA ARG A 86 8.56 1.35 18.17
C ARG A 86 8.07 1.06 19.59
N ALA A 87 8.23 2.01 20.51
CA ALA A 87 7.78 1.84 21.89
C ALA A 87 6.26 2.04 21.99
N ALA A 88 5.75 3.05 21.30
CA ALA A 88 4.31 3.31 21.21
C ALA A 88 3.60 2.46 20.14
N LEU A 89 4.34 1.74 19.29
CA LEU A 89 3.84 1.00 18.14
C LEU A 89 3.00 1.87 17.19
N THR A 90 3.55 3.03 16.84
CA THR A 90 2.88 4.01 15.97
C THR A 90 3.74 4.52 14.82
N LEU A 91 3.08 4.99 13.78
CA LEU A 91 3.66 5.70 12.65
C LEU A 91 3.14 7.13 12.64
N ARG A 92 4.02 8.09 12.38
CA ARG A 92 3.64 9.48 12.06
C ARG A 92 3.62 9.69 10.56
N LEU A 93 2.53 10.24 10.06
CA LEU A 93 2.31 10.48 8.63
C LEU A 93 2.59 11.94 8.24
N SER A 94 2.76 12.20 6.95
CA SER A 94 3.08 13.53 6.42
C SER A 94 1.95 14.54 6.51
N ASP A 95 0.71 14.07 6.63
CA ASP A 95 -0.49 14.88 6.84
C ASP A 95 -0.72 15.23 8.33
N GLY A 96 0.22 14.85 9.20
CA GLY A 96 0.15 15.07 10.64
C GLY A 96 -0.66 14.00 11.39
N SER A 97 -1.31 13.07 10.68
CA SER A 97 -2.04 11.96 11.31
C SER A 97 -1.09 10.89 11.86
N GLN A 98 -1.65 10.01 12.70
CA GLN A 98 -0.92 8.90 13.31
C GLN A 98 -1.65 7.58 13.04
N LEU A 99 -0.87 6.52 12.85
CA LEU A 99 -1.35 5.15 12.72
C LEU A 99 -0.77 4.28 13.82
N THR A 100 -1.60 3.48 14.48
CA THR A 100 -1.16 2.39 15.37
C THR A 100 -1.03 1.09 14.57
N TYR A 101 -0.07 0.24 14.94
CA TYR A 101 0.13 -1.07 14.31
C TYR A 101 0.43 -2.15 15.34
N ALA A 102 0.01 -3.39 15.07
CA ALA A 102 0.50 -4.57 15.77
C ALA A 102 1.69 -5.20 15.00
N LYS A 103 1.64 -5.18 13.67
CA LYS A 103 2.71 -5.64 12.78
C LYS A 103 3.04 -4.56 11.74
N LEU A 104 4.31 -4.48 11.35
CA LEU A 104 4.81 -3.49 10.40
C LEU A 104 5.66 -4.18 9.32
N VAL A 105 5.44 -3.81 8.06
CA VAL A 105 6.27 -4.19 6.89
C VAL A 105 6.81 -2.91 6.25
N ILE A 106 8.09 -2.93 5.86
CA ILE A 106 8.83 -1.82 5.21
C ILE A 106 9.55 -2.38 3.98
#